data_AF-A0A2P4QF20-F1
#
_entry.id   AF-A0A2P4QF20-F1
#
_cell.length_a   1.000
_cell.length_b   1.000
_cell.length_c   1.000
_cell.angle_alpha   90.00
_cell.angle_beta   90.00
_cell.angle_gamma   90.00
#
_symmetry.space_group_name_H-M   'P 1'
#
loop_
_entity.id
_entity.type
_entity.pdbx_description
1 polymer ?
#
loop_
_entity_poly.entity_id
_entity_poly.type
_entity_poly.pdbx_seq_one_letter_code
_entity_poly.pdbx_strand_id
1 'polypeptide(L)'
;MPFECPQDVANDYESLLTNTNIVDYDVIIYAGNNNREIYAHSFVLRTRSQYFRTEFSNGSFNRENGNFIFNLPNITPQLFNMILRFIYCGKIDLDQLLAGSDILNLLIAVNEINIQRLIDYIQEYLIKNKDDYVQQNSIEILEKIHQNNAFIVLQNICIKKICEDPQRLLNSSNFNSLSTSLLALLFNRDDLPLDEIVIWDNLIRWCRAQHSSIPQDPTQWNNDNITNMERTIHRFIPLIRFCHISPENFATRVFPFREILPNNLVNNMIQFNMTKNQQFNNDRRPPRCYIDSVIIDRNHIAVFANWIYRKDNSIYQKSLLQMTMKFFKSSKNNYLTFNACSKKKKY
;
A
#
# COMPACT_ATOMS: atom_id res chain seq x y z
N MET A 1 -42.87 17.10 19.17
CA MET A 1 -41.78 16.15 18.85
C MET A 1 -42.32 15.18 17.81
N PRO A 2 -41.65 14.95 16.67
CA PRO A 2 -42.07 13.92 15.72
C PRO A 2 -41.91 12.54 16.37
N PHE A 3 -42.85 11.63 16.09
CA PHE A 3 -42.71 10.21 16.38
C PHE A 3 -41.98 9.56 15.21
N GLU A 4 -40.85 8.89 15.47
CA GLU A 4 -39.99 8.29 14.44
C GLU A 4 -39.77 6.81 14.74
N CYS A 5 -40.03 5.95 13.76
CA CYS A 5 -39.84 4.50 13.83
C CYS A 5 -39.04 3.94 12.64
N PRO A 6 -37.83 4.47 12.34
CA PRO A 6 -37.05 4.05 11.17
C PRO A 6 -36.65 2.56 11.21
N GLN A 7 -36.59 1.96 12.39
CA GLN A 7 -36.29 0.54 12.54
C GLN A 7 -37.42 -0.36 12.01
N ASP A 8 -38.68 0.05 12.17
CA ASP A 8 -39.83 -0.71 11.66
C ASP A 8 -39.79 -0.75 10.13
N VAL A 9 -39.55 0.41 9.50
CA VAL A 9 -39.35 0.51 8.05
C VAL A 9 -38.21 -0.38 7.57
N ALA A 10 -37.07 -0.39 8.27
CA ALA A 10 -35.94 -1.25 7.92
C ALA A 10 -36.28 -2.75 8.05
N ASN A 11 -37.07 -3.13 9.06
CA ASN A 11 -37.52 -4.51 9.27
C ASN A 11 -38.53 -4.94 8.20
N ASP A 12 -39.41 -4.04 7.75
CA ASP A 12 -40.34 -4.30 6.65
C ASP A 12 -39.59 -4.60 5.34
N TYR A 13 -38.56 -3.80 5.02
CA TYR A 13 -37.70 -4.06 3.86
C TYR A 13 -36.86 -5.34 4.00
N GLU A 14 -36.39 -5.66 5.21
CA GLU A 14 -35.70 -6.94 5.44
C GLU A 14 -36.63 -8.12 5.20
N SER A 15 -37.88 -8.03 5.68
CA SER A 15 -38.90 -9.06 5.50
C SER A 15 -39.22 -9.28 4.02
N LEU A 16 -39.29 -8.20 3.23
CA LEU A 16 -39.44 -8.26 1.77
C LEU A 16 -38.32 -9.06 1.09
N LEU A 17 -37.08 -8.97 1.60
CA LEU A 17 -35.94 -9.72 1.08
C LEU A 17 -35.93 -11.20 1.52
N THR A 18 -36.35 -11.49 2.76
CA THR A 18 -36.26 -12.84 3.34
C THR A 18 -37.47 -13.73 3.07
N ASN A 19 -38.61 -13.15 2.71
CA ASN A 19 -39.80 -13.93 2.36
C ASN A 19 -39.50 -14.79 1.13
N THR A 20 -39.85 -16.08 1.22
CA THR A 20 -39.48 -17.13 0.25
C THR A 20 -39.96 -16.87 -1.18
N ASN A 21 -40.84 -15.89 -1.38
CA ASN A 21 -41.25 -15.37 -2.68
C ASN A 21 -41.06 -13.85 -2.68
N ILE A 22 -39.97 -13.36 -3.25
CA ILE A 22 -39.85 -11.94 -3.56
C ILE A 22 -40.94 -11.61 -4.58
N VAL A 23 -41.85 -10.72 -4.20
CA VAL A 23 -42.92 -10.22 -5.06
C VAL A 23 -42.49 -8.89 -5.69
N ASP A 24 -43.03 -8.57 -6.86
CA ASP A 24 -42.83 -7.29 -7.55
C ASP A 24 -41.36 -6.91 -7.81
N TYR A 25 -40.46 -7.89 -7.88
CA TYR A 25 -39.10 -7.66 -8.34
C TYR A 25 -39.11 -7.23 -9.80
N ASP A 26 -38.21 -6.32 -10.13
CA ASP A 26 -37.97 -5.84 -11.49
C ASP A 26 -36.49 -5.99 -11.89
N VAL A 27 -35.67 -6.58 -11.04
CA VAL A 27 -34.22 -6.80 -11.27
C VAL A 27 -33.86 -8.27 -11.03
N ILE A 28 -33.08 -8.84 -11.94
CA ILE A 28 -32.42 -10.14 -11.81
C ILE A 28 -30.91 -9.90 -11.84
N ILE A 29 -30.21 -10.43 -10.84
CA ILE A 29 -28.77 -10.30 -10.67
C ILE A 29 -28.14 -11.69 -10.74
N TYR A 30 -27.23 -11.87 -11.69
CA TYR A 30 -26.38 -13.05 -11.81
C TYR A 30 -25.06 -12.78 -11.09
N ALA A 31 -24.95 -13.30 -9.86
CA ALA A 31 -23.76 -13.19 -9.04
C ALA A 31 -22.85 -14.42 -9.21
N GLY A 32 -21.58 -14.18 -9.56
CA GLY A 32 -20.60 -15.24 -9.80
C GLY A 32 -20.90 -16.08 -11.06
N ASN A 33 -20.11 -17.13 -11.25
CA ASN A 33 -20.22 -18.00 -12.45
C ASN A 33 -21.30 -19.09 -12.34
N ASN A 34 -22.06 -19.13 -11.24
CA ASN A 34 -22.95 -20.25 -10.92
C ASN A 34 -24.38 -20.09 -11.45
N ASN A 35 -24.64 -19.10 -12.31
CA ASN A 35 -25.97 -18.76 -12.85
C ASN A 35 -27.08 -18.68 -11.77
N ARG A 36 -26.73 -18.38 -10.52
CA ARG A 36 -27.72 -18.23 -9.45
C ARG A 36 -28.35 -16.85 -9.58
N GLU A 37 -29.65 -16.85 -9.80
CA GLU A 37 -30.46 -15.65 -9.88
C GLU A 37 -30.73 -15.10 -8.48
N ILE A 38 -30.52 -13.80 -8.34
CA ILE A 38 -30.88 -13.03 -7.15
C ILE A 38 -31.86 -11.95 -7.60
N TYR A 39 -33.07 -11.99 -7.04
CA TYR A 39 -34.13 -11.04 -7.38
C TYR A 39 -34.07 -9.81 -6.47
N ALA A 40 -34.32 -8.63 -7.04
CA ALA A 40 -34.26 -7.36 -6.31
C ALA A 40 -35.16 -6.27 -6.91
N HIS A 41 -35.25 -5.13 -6.21
CA HIS A 41 -36.04 -3.97 -6.61
C HIS A 41 -35.12 -2.81 -7.04
N SER A 42 -35.28 -2.32 -8.27
CA SER A 42 -34.49 -1.26 -8.88
C SER A 42 -34.50 0.02 -8.02
N PHE A 43 -35.67 0.36 -7.46
CA PHE A 43 -35.84 1.53 -6.61
C PHE A 43 -34.96 1.46 -5.35
N VAL A 44 -34.89 0.30 -4.69
CA VAL A 44 -34.07 0.12 -3.48
C VAL A 44 -32.58 0.18 -3.84
N LEU A 45 -32.17 -0.56 -4.89
CA LEU A 45 -30.78 -0.59 -5.35
C LEU A 45 -30.26 0.80 -5.74
N ARG A 46 -30.96 1.52 -6.61
CA ARG A 46 -30.54 2.86 -7.09
C ARG A 46 -30.50 3.92 -5.98
N THR A 47 -31.27 3.73 -4.91
CA THR A 47 -31.33 4.66 -3.78
C THR A 47 -30.14 4.48 -2.84
N ARG A 48 -29.59 3.27 -2.76
CA ARG A 48 -28.66 2.86 -1.71
C ARG A 48 -27.24 2.56 -2.22
N SER A 49 -27.07 2.44 -3.53
CA SER A 49 -25.80 2.17 -4.20
C SER A 49 -25.56 3.12 -5.36
N GLN A 50 -24.38 3.74 -5.39
CA GLN A 50 -24.02 4.63 -6.48
C GLN A 50 -23.76 3.86 -7.79
N TYR A 51 -23.26 2.62 -7.70
CA TYR A 51 -23.12 1.75 -8.87
C TYR A 51 -24.47 1.56 -9.57
N PHE A 52 -25.47 1.04 -8.85
CA PHE A 52 -26.78 0.80 -9.43
C PHE A 52 -27.44 2.10 -9.91
N ARG A 53 -27.28 3.22 -9.17
CA ARG A 53 -27.80 4.52 -9.61
C ARG A 53 -27.23 4.96 -10.97
N THR A 54 -25.92 4.84 -11.14
CA THR A 54 -25.24 5.17 -12.40
C THR A 54 -25.68 4.21 -13.49
N GLU A 55 -25.64 2.91 -13.23
CA GLU A 55 -26.05 1.90 -14.22
C GLU A 55 -27.49 2.16 -14.68
N PHE A 56 -28.45 2.34 -13.76
CA PHE A 56 -29.85 2.66 -14.06
C PHE A 56 -30.05 3.96 -14.86
N SER A 57 -29.09 4.89 -14.82
CA SER A 57 -29.17 6.17 -15.54
C SER A 57 -28.59 6.10 -16.96
N ASN A 58 -27.73 5.12 -17.25
CA ASN A 58 -27.04 4.98 -18.54
C ASN A 58 -27.96 4.53 -19.69
N GLY A 59 -29.20 4.11 -19.39
CA GLY A 59 -30.28 3.89 -20.36
C GLY A 59 -30.20 2.62 -21.21
N SER A 60 -29.03 2.00 -21.35
CA SER A 60 -28.83 0.74 -22.08
C SER A 60 -28.84 -0.45 -21.10
N PHE A 61 -29.96 -1.17 -21.02
CA PHE A 61 -30.07 -2.38 -20.18
C PHE A 61 -30.39 -3.60 -21.01
N ASN A 62 -29.70 -4.68 -20.67
CA ASN A 62 -30.21 -6.00 -20.99
C ASN A 62 -31.48 -6.22 -20.18
N ARG A 63 -32.55 -6.62 -20.87
CA ARG A 63 -33.81 -6.99 -20.24
C ARG A 63 -34.22 -8.39 -20.65
N GLU A 64 -34.71 -9.16 -19.69
CA GLU A 64 -35.33 -10.46 -19.94
C GLU A 64 -36.71 -10.46 -19.28
N ASN A 65 -37.75 -10.78 -20.06
CA ASN A 65 -39.14 -10.80 -19.60
C ASN A 65 -39.59 -9.52 -18.87
N GLY A 66 -39.03 -8.36 -19.24
CA GLY A 66 -39.34 -7.06 -18.63
C GLY A 66 -38.44 -6.66 -17.46
N ASN A 67 -37.64 -7.58 -16.90
CA ASN A 67 -36.73 -7.33 -15.78
C ASN A 67 -35.38 -6.79 -16.24
N PHE A 68 -34.76 -5.94 -15.42
CA PHE A 68 -33.39 -5.47 -15.61
C PHE A 68 -32.38 -6.56 -15.24
N ILE A 69 -31.38 -6.79 -16.09
CA ILE A 69 -30.35 -7.82 -15.87
C ILE A 69 -29.01 -7.21 -15.48
N PHE A 70 -28.43 -7.69 -14.37
CA PHE A 70 -27.07 -7.36 -13.95
C PHE A 70 -26.20 -8.62 -13.86
N ASN A 71 -25.00 -8.54 -14.42
CA ASN A 71 -24.00 -9.60 -14.33
C ASN A 71 -22.85 -9.14 -13.45
N LEU A 72 -22.67 -9.79 -12.30
CA LEU A 72 -21.63 -9.50 -11.31
C LEU A 72 -20.75 -10.75 -11.11
N PRO A 73 -19.94 -11.14 -12.13
CA PRO A 73 -19.20 -12.40 -12.10
C PRO A 73 -18.10 -12.44 -11.03
N ASN A 74 -17.64 -11.28 -10.56
CA ASN A 74 -16.58 -11.16 -9.56
C ASN A 74 -17.10 -11.27 -8.11
N ILE A 75 -18.42 -11.26 -7.90
CA ILE A 75 -19.03 -11.28 -6.57
C ILE A 75 -19.78 -12.60 -6.39
N THR A 76 -19.42 -13.37 -5.38
CA THR A 76 -20.11 -14.64 -5.11
C THR A 76 -21.55 -14.38 -4.63
N PRO A 77 -22.50 -15.31 -4.86
CA PRO A 77 -23.88 -15.16 -4.39
C PRO A 77 -23.99 -14.90 -2.88
N GLN A 78 -23.15 -15.53 -2.07
CA GLN A 78 -23.13 -15.32 -0.62
C GLN A 78 -22.77 -13.87 -0.27
N LEU A 79 -21.67 -13.35 -0.84
CA LEU A 79 -21.23 -11.98 -0.59
C LEU A 79 -22.26 -10.98 -1.10
N PHE A 80 -22.83 -11.21 -2.29
CA PHE A 80 -23.85 -10.33 -2.82
C PHE A 80 -25.11 -10.30 -1.95
N ASN A 81 -25.56 -11.45 -1.42
CA ASN A 81 -26.70 -11.49 -0.50
C ASN A 81 -26.45 -10.69 0.80
N MET A 82 -25.22 -10.71 1.32
CA MET A 82 -24.86 -9.86 2.48
C MET A 82 -24.93 -8.37 2.13
N ILE A 83 -24.42 -7.99 0.94
CA ILE A 83 -24.49 -6.61 0.44
C ILE A 83 -25.95 -6.19 0.21
N LEU A 84 -26.76 -7.08 -0.37
CA LEU A 84 -28.17 -6.85 -0.66
C LEU A 84 -28.96 -6.62 0.62
N ARG A 85 -28.74 -7.43 1.66
CA ARG A 85 -29.34 -7.21 2.98
C ARG A 85 -28.98 -5.84 3.54
N PHE A 86 -27.72 -5.42 3.43
CA PHE A 86 -27.31 -4.07 3.84
C PHE A 86 -28.00 -2.96 3.02
N ILE A 87 -28.18 -3.16 1.72
CA ILE A 87 -28.90 -2.23 0.86
C ILE A 87 -30.35 -2.06 1.35
N TYR A 88 -31.05 -3.14 1.67
CA TYR A 88 -32.45 -3.12 2.08
C TYR A 88 -32.67 -2.58 3.48
N CYS A 89 -31.91 -3.05 4.47
CA CYS A 89 -32.21 -2.75 5.89
C CYS A 89 -31.01 -2.20 6.68
N GLY A 90 -29.87 -1.96 6.03
CA GLY A 90 -28.67 -1.44 6.69
C GLY A 90 -27.97 -2.42 7.64
N LYS A 91 -28.39 -3.70 7.65
CA LYS A 91 -27.78 -4.74 8.49
C LYS A 91 -26.76 -5.54 7.70
N ILE A 92 -25.62 -5.81 8.32
CA ILE A 92 -24.62 -6.75 7.82
C ILE A 92 -24.03 -7.51 9.00
N ASP A 93 -23.84 -8.81 8.82
CA ASP A 93 -23.31 -9.71 9.85
C ASP A 93 -21.96 -10.25 9.38
N LEU A 94 -20.88 -9.64 9.85
CA LEU A 94 -19.52 -10.02 9.47
C LEU A 94 -19.02 -11.25 10.23
N ASP A 95 -19.67 -11.62 11.34
CA ASP A 95 -19.26 -12.78 12.16
C ASP A 95 -19.55 -14.11 11.45
N GLN A 96 -20.46 -14.10 10.47
CA GLN A 96 -20.69 -15.22 9.54
C GLN A 96 -19.46 -15.52 8.66
N LEU A 97 -18.54 -14.57 8.50
CA LEU A 97 -17.30 -14.73 7.75
C LEU A 97 -16.14 -15.02 8.71
N LEU A 98 -15.85 -16.31 8.90
CA LEU A 98 -14.79 -16.75 9.81
C LEU A 98 -13.40 -16.32 9.32
N ALA A 99 -13.13 -16.47 8.02
CA ALA A 99 -11.84 -16.18 7.42
C ALA A 99 -11.69 -14.69 7.07
N GLY A 100 -10.54 -14.11 7.41
CA GLY A 100 -10.22 -12.72 7.05
C GLY A 100 -10.18 -12.48 5.53
N SER A 101 -9.86 -13.51 4.75
CA SER A 101 -9.92 -13.47 3.28
C SER A 101 -11.33 -13.24 2.75
N ASP A 102 -12.35 -13.78 3.42
CA ASP A 102 -13.74 -13.61 2.98
C ASP A 102 -14.23 -12.20 3.26
N ILE A 103 -13.79 -11.61 4.38
CA ILE A 103 -14.06 -10.20 4.71
C ILE A 103 -13.35 -9.26 3.73
N LEU A 104 -12.12 -9.58 3.33
CA LEU A 104 -11.40 -8.83 2.28
C LEU A 104 -12.13 -8.93 0.94
N ASN A 105 -12.60 -10.12 0.56
CA ASN A 105 -13.37 -10.31 -0.67
C ASN A 105 -14.71 -9.55 -0.62
N LEU A 106 -15.38 -9.52 0.54
CA LEU A 106 -16.56 -8.69 0.76
C LEU A 106 -16.23 -7.19 0.59
N LEU A 107 -15.12 -6.71 1.15
CA LEU A 107 -14.68 -5.33 1.01
C LEU A 107 -14.50 -4.94 -0.47
N ILE A 108 -13.86 -5.81 -1.25
CA ILE A 108 -13.66 -5.62 -2.71
C ILE A 108 -15.00 -5.59 -3.44
N ALA A 109 -15.91 -6.51 -3.13
CA ALA A 109 -17.26 -6.56 -3.71
C ALA A 109 -18.08 -5.30 -3.38
N VAL A 110 -18.03 -4.82 -2.13
CA VAL A 110 -18.73 -3.60 -1.71
C VAL A 110 -18.19 -2.37 -2.46
N ASN A 111 -16.90 -2.34 -2.76
CA ASN A 111 -16.32 -1.27 -3.56
C ASN A 111 -16.83 -1.30 -5.02
N GLU A 112 -16.99 -2.47 -5.62
CA GLU A 112 -17.61 -2.62 -6.95
C GLU A 112 -19.04 -2.05 -6.97
N ILE A 113 -19.81 -2.29 -5.90
CA ILE A 113 -21.17 -1.76 -5.73
C ILE A 113 -21.19 -0.29 -5.23
N ASN A 114 -20.03 0.27 -4.92
CA ASN A 114 -19.82 1.67 -4.53
C ASN A 114 -20.72 2.14 -3.37
N ILE A 115 -20.54 1.53 -2.19
CA ILE A 115 -21.22 1.89 -0.93
C ILE A 115 -20.20 2.32 0.13
N GLN A 116 -19.77 3.60 0.09
CA GLN A 116 -18.65 4.11 0.91
C GLN A 116 -18.78 3.82 2.41
N ARG A 117 -19.96 4.05 3.01
CA ARG A 117 -20.16 3.82 4.45
C ARG A 117 -19.89 2.36 4.85
N LEU A 118 -20.18 1.41 3.96
CA LEU A 118 -19.93 -0.01 4.21
C LEU A 118 -18.45 -0.36 3.98
N ILE A 119 -17.79 0.28 3.01
CA ILE A 119 -16.33 0.19 2.80
C ILE A 119 -15.59 0.59 4.07
N ASP A 120 -15.95 1.73 4.66
CA ASP A 120 -15.31 2.25 5.87
C ASP A 120 -15.50 1.30 7.06
N TYR A 121 -16.74 0.84 7.27
CA TYR A 121 -17.09 -0.10 8.34
C TYR A 121 -16.31 -1.43 8.22
N ILE A 122 -16.25 -2.03 7.03
CA ILE A 122 -15.57 -3.30 6.83
C ILE A 122 -14.05 -3.14 6.99
N GLN A 123 -13.46 -2.04 6.51
CA GLN A 123 -12.03 -1.77 6.75
C GLN A 123 -11.73 -1.71 8.25
N GLU A 124 -12.51 -0.94 9.01
CA GLU A 124 -12.34 -0.82 10.45
C GLU A 124 -12.50 -2.17 11.16
N TYR A 125 -13.52 -2.96 10.77
CA TYR A 125 -13.73 -4.30 11.32
C TYR A 125 -12.54 -5.22 11.04
N LEU A 126 -12.03 -5.25 9.80
CA LEU A 126 -10.90 -6.10 9.42
C LEU A 126 -9.64 -5.73 10.22
N ILE A 127 -9.37 -4.44 10.39
CA ILE A 127 -8.21 -3.94 11.14
C ILE A 127 -8.34 -4.27 12.64
N LYS A 128 -9.52 -4.08 13.23
CA LYS A 128 -9.71 -4.26 14.69
C LYS A 128 -9.87 -5.71 15.11
N ASN A 129 -10.61 -6.51 14.34
CA ASN A 129 -11.04 -7.85 14.73
C ASN A 129 -10.25 -8.96 14.04
N LYS A 130 -9.51 -8.66 12.98
CA LYS A 130 -8.72 -9.63 12.20
C LYS A 130 -7.26 -9.16 12.03
N ASP A 131 -6.67 -8.49 13.03
CA ASP A 131 -5.29 -7.97 12.96
C ASP A 131 -4.27 -9.06 12.63
N ASP A 132 -4.41 -10.27 13.18
CA ASP A 132 -3.53 -11.41 12.87
C ASP A 132 -3.54 -11.75 11.38
N TYR A 133 -4.73 -11.76 10.76
CA TYR A 133 -4.88 -11.99 9.33
C TYR A 133 -4.23 -10.86 8.53
N VAL A 134 -4.46 -9.59 8.92
CA VAL A 134 -3.86 -8.43 8.26
C VAL A 134 -2.34 -8.47 8.38
N GLN A 135 -1.80 -8.80 9.55
CA GLN A 135 -0.37 -8.92 9.81
C GLN A 135 0.29 -10.00 8.95
N GLN A 136 -0.30 -11.19 8.89
CA GLN A 136 0.25 -12.33 8.16
C GLN A 136 0.17 -12.13 6.64
N ASN A 137 -0.87 -11.43 6.16
CA ASN A 137 -1.19 -11.32 4.74
C ASN A 137 -1.01 -9.89 4.19
N SER A 138 -0.29 -9.01 4.88
CA SER A 138 -0.16 -7.58 4.51
C SER A 138 0.29 -7.36 3.06
N ILE A 139 1.18 -8.21 2.56
CA ILE A 139 1.70 -8.12 1.18
C ILE A 139 0.61 -8.49 0.17
N GLU A 140 -0.04 -9.64 0.36
CA GLU A 140 -1.12 -10.12 -0.52
C GLU A 140 -2.34 -9.18 -0.52
N ILE A 141 -2.67 -8.65 0.66
CA ILE A 141 -3.72 -7.64 0.80
C ILE A 141 -3.34 -6.41 -0.03
N LEU A 142 -2.14 -5.86 0.15
CA LEU A 142 -1.68 -4.70 -0.63
C LEU A 142 -1.67 -4.96 -2.13
N GLU A 143 -1.24 -6.13 -2.59
CA GLU A 143 -1.29 -6.48 -4.01
C GLU A 143 -2.69 -6.33 -4.58
N LYS A 144 -3.72 -6.77 -3.84
CA LYS A 144 -5.13 -6.64 -4.25
C LYS A 144 -5.64 -5.21 -4.22
N ILE A 145 -5.22 -4.40 -3.23
CA ILE A 145 -5.90 -3.13 -2.93
C ILE A 145 -5.13 -1.86 -3.30
N HIS A 146 -3.82 -1.92 -3.55
CA HIS A 146 -2.95 -0.73 -3.68
C HIS A 146 -3.32 0.22 -4.82
N GLN A 147 -4.00 -0.26 -5.85
CA GLN A 147 -4.46 0.57 -6.98
C GLN A 147 -5.79 1.29 -6.71
N ASN A 148 -6.43 0.99 -5.59
CA ASN A 148 -7.76 1.48 -5.27
C ASN A 148 -7.74 2.49 -4.12
N ASN A 149 -8.05 3.74 -4.45
CA ASN A 149 -8.03 4.86 -3.51
C ASN A 149 -9.12 4.77 -2.41
N ALA A 150 -10.11 3.90 -2.54
CA ALA A 150 -11.11 3.69 -1.50
C ALA A 150 -10.53 3.00 -0.24
N PHE A 151 -9.37 2.33 -0.37
CA PHE A 151 -8.81 1.48 0.67
C PHE A 151 -7.57 2.07 1.36
N ILE A 152 -7.41 3.40 1.34
CA ILE A 152 -6.21 4.08 1.88
C ILE A 152 -5.94 3.72 3.35
N VAL A 153 -6.99 3.56 4.17
CA VAL A 153 -6.84 3.22 5.59
C VAL A 153 -6.20 1.84 5.74
N LEU A 154 -6.76 0.81 5.09
CA LEU A 154 -6.21 -0.53 5.12
C LEU A 154 -4.81 -0.61 4.48
N GLN A 155 -4.58 0.10 3.38
CA GLN A 155 -3.26 0.20 2.75
C GLN A 155 -2.20 0.73 3.73
N ASN A 156 -2.49 1.83 4.42
CA ASN A 156 -1.56 2.43 5.38
C ASN A 156 -1.25 1.47 6.54
N ILE A 157 -2.24 0.71 7.02
CA ILE A 157 -2.01 -0.31 8.05
C ILE A 157 -1.10 -1.41 7.52
N CYS A 158 -1.38 -2.00 6.35
CA CYS A 158 -0.53 -3.04 5.78
C CYS A 158 0.90 -2.54 5.53
N ILE A 159 1.08 -1.31 5.03
CA ILE A 159 2.42 -0.70 4.85
C ILE A 159 3.12 -0.57 6.19
N LYS A 160 2.43 -0.10 7.24
CA LYS A 160 2.99 0.00 8.58
C LYS A 160 3.46 -1.37 9.08
N LYS A 161 2.64 -2.42 8.95
CA LYS A 161 3.01 -3.79 9.35
C LYS A 161 4.23 -4.31 8.58
N ILE A 162 4.35 -3.99 7.29
CA ILE A 162 5.54 -4.33 6.48
C ILE A 162 6.78 -3.55 6.96
N CYS A 163 6.63 -2.27 7.31
CA CYS A 163 7.72 -1.47 7.84
C CYS A 163 8.17 -1.92 9.24
N GLU A 164 7.29 -2.54 10.04
CA GLU A 164 7.64 -3.13 11.33
C GLU A 164 8.56 -4.36 11.19
N ASP A 165 8.36 -5.18 10.15
CA ASP A 165 9.22 -6.33 9.83
C ASP A 165 9.45 -6.47 8.31
N PRO A 166 10.33 -5.65 7.72
CA PRO A 166 10.57 -5.66 6.28
C PRO A 166 11.25 -6.95 5.81
N GLN A 167 11.86 -7.73 6.71
CA GLN A 167 12.49 -9.00 6.34
C GLN A 167 11.45 -10.01 5.87
N ARG A 168 10.21 -9.98 6.38
CA ARG A 168 9.11 -10.81 5.88
C ARG A 168 8.80 -10.55 4.41
N LEU A 169 8.85 -9.28 3.99
CA LEU A 169 8.69 -8.91 2.58
C LEU A 169 9.81 -9.50 1.73
N LEU A 170 11.06 -9.34 2.16
CA LEU A 170 12.23 -9.81 1.41
C LEU A 170 12.35 -11.33 1.37
N ASN A 171 11.86 -12.03 2.40
CA ASN A 171 11.92 -13.49 2.49
C ASN A 171 10.66 -14.18 1.93
N SER A 172 9.66 -13.41 1.50
CA SER A 172 8.46 -13.96 0.88
C SER A 172 8.79 -14.67 -0.44
N SER A 173 8.19 -15.85 -0.65
CA SER A 173 8.25 -16.57 -1.93
C SER A 173 7.75 -15.74 -3.09
N ASN A 174 6.81 -14.83 -2.82
CA ASN A 174 6.12 -14.01 -3.82
C ASN A 174 6.84 -12.68 -4.07
N PHE A 175 7.96 -12.40 -3.39
CA PHE A 175 8.70 -11.15 -3.58
C PHE A 175 9.05 -10.91 -5.05
N ASN A 176 9.48 -11.97 -5.75
CA ASN A 176 9.89 -11.91 -7.15
C ASN A 176 8.71 -11.71 -8.11
N SER A 177 7.47 -11.97 -7.69
CA SER A 177 6.26 -11.76 -8.49
C SER A 177 5.54 -10.45 -8.15
N LEU A 178 6.05 -9.66 -7.20
CA LEU A 178 5.42 -8.40 -6.81
C LEU A 178 5.20 -7.50 -8.02
N SER A 179 4.01 -6.89 -8.08
CA SER A 179 3.69 -5.92 -9.11
C SER A 179 4.66 -4.75 -9.06
N THR A 180 4.98 -4.20 -10.23
CA THR A 180 5.92 -3.09 -10.30
C THR A 180 5.45 -1.86 -9.54
N SER A 181 4.14 -1.57 -9.54
CA SER A 181 3.55 -0.47 -8.79
C SER A 181 3.70 -0.64 -7.28
N LEU A 182 3.49 -1.86 -6.77
CA LEU A 182 3.64 -2.14 -5.34
C LEU A 182 5.10 -2.03 -4.90
N LEU A 183 6.04 -2.58 -5.67
CA LEU A 183 7.46 -2.48 -5.36
C LEU A 183 7.93 -1.03 -5.36
N ALA A 184 7.49 -0.23 -6.34
CA ALA A 184 7.79 1.20 -6.40
C ALA A 184 7.19 1.96 -5.21
N LEU A 185 5.96 1.64 -4.80
CA LEU A 185 5.31 2.22 -3.63
C LEU A 185 6.14 1.96 -2.35
N LEU A 186 6.58 0.72 -2.15
CA LEU A 186 7.37 0.31 -0.99
C LEU A 186 8.75 0.99 -1.00
N PHE A 187 9.45 0.97 -2.15
CA PHE A 187 10.75 1.62 -2.29
C PHE A 187 10.66 3.14 -2.31
N ASN A 188 9.50 3.77 -2.45
CA ASN A 188 9.39 5.22 -2.30
C ASN A 188 9.31 5.67 -0.84
N ARG A 189 9.07 4.75 0.11
CA ARG A 189 8.91 5.07 1.53
C ARG A 189 10.21 5.56 2.17
N ASP A 190 10.10 6.60 3.01
CA ASP A 190 11.19 7.06 3.88
C ASP A 190 11.32 6.19 5.13
N ASP A 191 10.23 5.57 5.58
CA ASP A 191 10.13 4.79 6.82
C ASP A 191 10.32 3.28 6.67
N LEU A 192 10.62 2.79 5.46
CA LEU A 192 11.07 1.42 5.26
C LEU A 192 12.46 1.24 5.90
N PRO A 193 12.63 0.45 6.98
CA PRO A 193 13.88 0.40 7.73
C PRO A 193 14.84 -0.63 7.10
N LEU A 194 15.32 -0.34 5.89
CA LEU A 194 16.30 -1.14 5.17
C LEU A 194 17.47 -0.27 4.71
N ASP A 195 18.68 -0.82 4.81
CA ASP A 195 19.86 -0.21 4.21
C ASP A 195 19.70 -0.14 2.68
N GLU A 196 20.14 0.97 2.08
CA GLU A 196 19.99 1.19 0.63
C GLU A 196 20.65 0.09 -0.21
N ILE A 197 21.71 -0.53 0.31
CA ILE A 197 22.34 -1.65 -0.37
C ILE A 197 21.46 -2.91 -0.35
N VAL A 198 20.70 -3.14 0.72
CA VAL A 198 19.74 -4.26 0.78
C VAL A 198 18.60 -4.01 -0.21
N ILE A 199 18.13 -2.77 -0.34
CA ILE A 199 17.11 -2.40 -1.34
C ILE A 199 17.64 -2.63 -2.76
N TRP A 200 18.87 -2.19 -3.04
CA TRP A 200 19.52 -2.41 -4.34
C TRP A 200 19.61 -3.89 -4.71
N ASP A 201 20.12 -4.72 -3.81
CA ASP A 201 20.27 -6.15 -4.07
C ASP A 201 18.93 -6.84 -4.32
N ASN A 202 17.90 -6.47 -3.55
CA ASN A 202 16.56 -7.01 -3.73
C ASN A 202 15.91 -6.51 -5.02
N LEU A 203 16.18 -5.27 -5.45
CA LEU A 203 15.75 -4.77 -6.75
C LEU A 203 16.39 -5.59 -7.88
N ILE A 204 17.71 -5.85 -7.82
CA ILE A 204 18.40 -6.67 -8.82
C ILE A 204 17.84 -8.09 -8.83
N ARG A 205 17.57 -8.68 -7.65
CA ARG A 205 16.93 -9.99 -7.53
C ARG A 205 15.54 -10.00 -8.19
N TRP A 206 14.72 -8.98 -7.95
CA TRP A 206 13.41 -8.85 -8.58
C TRP A 206 13.51 -8.68 -10.09
N CYS A 207 14.39 -7.78 -10.58
CA CYS A 207 14.60 -7.56 -12.01
C CYS A 207 15.05 -8.85 -12.73
N ARG A 208 15.95 -9.63 -12.13
CA ARG A 208 16.39 -10.93 -12.67
C ARG A 208 15.25 -11.93 -12.78
N ALA A 209 14.32 -11.93 -11.82
CA ALA A 209 13.14 -12.79 -11.89
C ALA A 209 12.19 -12.38 -13.04
N GLN A 210 12.15 -11.10 -13.41
CA GLN A 210 11.39 -10.64 -14.59
C GLN A 210 12.04 -11.02 -15.93
N HIS A 211 13.35 -11.31 -15.93
CA HIS A 211 14.16 -11.58 -17.13
C HIS A 211 14.98 -12.85 -16.96
N SER A 212 14.32 -14.00 -16.82
CA SER A 212 14.95 -15.29 -16.54
C SER A 212 15.94 -15.76 -17.63
N SER A 213 15.86 -15.21 -18.84
CA SER A 213 16.77 -15.51 -19.96
C SER A 213 18.09 -14.73 -19.92
N ILE A 214 18.20 -13.69 -19.09
CA ILE A 214 19.40 -12.85 -19.01
C ILE A 214 20.45 -13.54 -18.12
N PRO A 215 21.73 -13.65 -18.56
CA PRO A 215 22.81 -14.20 -17.74
C PRO A 215 22.93 -13.50 -16.38
N GLN A 216 23.31 -14.24 -15.34
CA GLN A 216 23.45 -13.65 -14.00
C GLN A 216 24.62 -12.65 -13.93
N ASP A 217 25.72 -12.94 -14.62
CA ASP A 217 26.90 -12.08 -14.65
C ASP A 217 26.69 -10.92 -15.65
N PRO A 218 26.69 -9.65 -15.18
CA PRO A 218 26.55 -8.48 -16.06
C PRO A 218 27.62 -8.38 -17.15
N THR A 219 28.79 -8.98 -16.95
CA THR A 219 29.87 -8.97 -17.96
C THR A 219 29.55 -9.79 -19.21
N GLN A 220 28.53 -10.65 -19.15
CA GLN A 220 28.09 -11.51 -20.25
C GLN A 220 26.89 -10.93 -21.01
N TRP A 221 26.46 -9.70 -20.69
CA TRP A 221 25.27 -9.12 -21.30
C TRP A 221 25.55 -8.61 -22.71
N ASN A 222 24.63 -8.92 -23.63
CA ASN A 222 24.58 -8.28 -24.94
C ASN A 222 23.76 -6.97 -24.86
N ASN A 223 23.76 -6.20 -25.95
CA ASN A 223 23.04 -4.92 -26.00
C ASN A 223 21.53 -5.06 -25.73
N ASP A 224 20.90 -6.16 -26.16
CA ASP A 224 19.47 -6.40 -25.93
C ASP A 224 19.18 -6.67 -24.44
N ASN A 225 20.02 -7.46 -23.77
CA ASN A 225 19.95 -7.73 -22.34
C ASN A 225 20.09 -6.44 -21.53
N ILE A 226 21.06 -5.60 -21.88
CA ILE A 226 21.28 -4.29 -21.25
C ILE A 226 20.03 -3.43 -21.40
N THR A 227 19.51 -3.29 -22.64
CA THR A 227 18.32 -2.46 -22.94
C THR A 227 17.08 -2.93 -22.17
N ASN A 228 16.85 -4.25 -22.10
CA ASN A 228 15.70 -4.82 -21.39
C ASN A 228 15.79 -4.58 -19.87
N MET A 229 16.98 -4.76 -19.30
CA MET A 229 17.23 -4.53 -17.87
C MET A 229 17.14 -3.04 -17.53
N GLU A 230 17.73 -2.17 -18.35
CA GLU A 230 17.66 -0.71 -18.21
C GLU A 230 16.21 -0.24 -18.19
N ARG A 231 15.39 -0.66 -19.17
CA ARG A 231 13.96 -0.31 -19.23
C ARG A 231 13.19 -0.71 -17.97
N THR A 232 13.57 -1.83 -17.36
CA THR A 232 12.92 -2.37 -16.17
C THR A 232 13.32 -1.61 -14.92
N ILE A 233 14.62 -1.39 -14.74
CA ILE A 233 15.19 -0.77 -13.54
C ILE A 233 15.00 0.75 -13.51
N HIS A 234 14.87 1.40 -14.67
CA HIS A 234 14.88 2.86 -14.82
C HIS A 234 13.96 3.58 -13.83
N ARG A 235 12.73 3.08 -13.65
CA ARG A 235 11.74 3.69 -12.74
C ARG A 235 12.12 3.62 -11.26
N PHE A 236 13.00 2.71 -10.88
CA PHE A 236 13.42 2.48 -9.50
C PHE A 236 14.72 3.21 -9.15
N ILE A 237 15.52 3.59 -10.15
CA ILE A 237 16.78 4.31 -9.92
C ILE A 237 16.57 5.58 -9.06
N PRO A 238 15.55 6.43 -9.32
CA PRO A 238 15.28 7.59 -8.45
C PRO A 238 14.81 7.22 -7.04
N LEU A 239 14.38 5.98 -6.79
CA LEU A 239 13.86 5.52 -5.49
C LEU A 239 14.96 5.04 -4.54
N ILE A 240 16.19 4.86 -5.04
CA ILE A 240 17.34 4.41 -4.27
C ILE A 240 18.22 5.61 -3.90
N ARG A 241 18.62 5.68 -2.63
CA ARG A 241 19.50 6.76 -2.15
C ARG A 241 20.95 6.32 -2.23
N PHE A 242 21.52 6.29 -3.43
CA PHE A 242 22.89 5.81 -3.68
C PHE A 242 23.97 6.49 -2.83
N CYS A 243 23.76 7.74 -2.40
CA CYS A 243 24.69 8.46 -1.52
C CYS A 243 24.81 7.86 -0.11
N HIS A 244 23.85 7.03 0.32
CA HIS A 244 23.90 6.29 1.58
C HIS A 244 24.43 4.85 1.41
N ILE A 245 24.85 4.45 0.20
CA ILE A 245 25.57 3.20 -0.03
C ILE A 245 27.07 3.43 0.24
N SER A 246 27.71 2.52 0.99
CA SER A 246 29.14 2.63 1.27
C SER A 246 29.97 2.55 -0.03
N PRO A 247 31.13 3.22 -0.12
CA PRO A 247 31.98 3.14 -1.31
C PRO A 247 32.36 1.71 -1.70
N GLU A 248 32.61 0.86 -0.70
CA GLU A 248 32.91 -0.57 -0.89
C GLU A 248 31.73 -1.34 -1.51
N ASN A 249 30.53 -1.18 -0.96
CA ASN A 249 29.33 -1.79 -1.53
C ASN A 249 29.00 -1.22 -2.91
N PHE A 250 29.21 0.08 -3.12
CA PHE A 250 29.02 0.69 -4.44
C PHE A 250 29.95 0.06 -5.46
N ALA A 251 31.25 -0.06 -5.16
CA ALA A 251 32.24 -0.65 -6.06
C ALA A 251 31.99 -2.13 -6.37
N THR A 252 31.56 -2.91 -5.37
CA THR A 252 31.42 -4.38 -5.50
C THR A 252 30.05 -4.84 -5.97
N ARG A 253 28.96 -4.13 -5.65
CA ARG A 253 27.57 -4.59 -5.88
C ARG A 253 26.75 -3.68 -6.81
N VAL A 254 27.07 -2.39 -6.89
CA VAL A 254 26.34 -1.44 -7.75
C VAL A 254 27.08 -1.21 -9.07
N PHE A 255 28.37 -0.91 -9.02
CA PHE A 255 29.21 -0.58 -10.16
C PHE A 255 29.31 -1.68 -11.24
N PRO A 256 29.20 -2.98 -10.94
CA PRO A 256 29.08 -4.01 -11.98
C PRO A 256 27.91 -3.79 -12.94
N PHE A 257 26.86 -3.10 -12.49
CA PHE A 257 25.66 -2.77 -13.27
C PHE A 257 25.70 -1.35 -13.84
N ARG A 258 26.87 -0.71 -13.94
CA ARG A 258 26.98 0.69 -14.41
C ARG A 258 26.37 0.96 -15.79
N GLU A 259 26.27 -0.06 -16.65
CA GLU A 259 25.74 0.07 -18.02
C GLU A 259 24.22 0.27 -18.07
N ILE A 260 23.48 -0.17 -17.04
CA ILE A 260 22.03 0.06 -16.91
C ILE A 260 21.70 1.27 -16.03
N LEU A 261 22.74 1.99 -15.57
CA LEU A 261 22.60 3.18 -14.73
C LEU A 261 22.86 4.44 -15.56
N PRO A 262 22.18 5.55 -15.27
CA PRO A 262 22.49 6.83 -15.91
C PRO A 262 23.96 7.23 -15.71
N ASN A 263 24.68 7.54 -16.79
CA ASN A 263 26.10 7.90 -16.75
C ASN A 263 26.41 9.04 -15.77
N ASN A 264 25.52 10.03 -15.68
CA ASN A 264 25.65 11.13 -14.73
C ASN A 264 25.58 10.67 -13.27
N LEU A 265 24.71 9.70 -12.95
CA LEU A 265 24.60 9.12 -11.62
C LEU A 265 25.89 8.41 -11.23
N VAL A 266 26.42 7.56 -12.11
CA VAL A 266 27.66 6.81 -11.86
C VAL A 266 28.83 7.77 -11.62
N ASN A 267 29.02 8.75 -12.51
CA ASN A 267 30.11 9.73 -12.39
C ASN A 267 30.00 10.56 -11.10
N ASN A 268 28.81 11.03 -10.77
CA ASN A 268 28.57 11.79 -9.55
C ASN A 268 28.85 10.94 -8.30
N MET A 269 28.45 9.67 -8.29
CA MET A 269 28.69 8.78 -7.15
C MET A 269 30.17 8.44 -6.97
N ILE A 270 30.92 8.26 -8.06
CA ILE A 270 32.39 8.09 -8.02
C ILE A 270 33.03 9.34 -7.39
N GLN A 271 32.71 10.53 -7.89
CA GLN A 271 33.25 11.79 -7.39
C GLN A 271 32.86 12.04 -5.93
N PHE A 272 31.60 11.77 -5.55
CA PHE A 272 31.13 11.83 -4.18
C PHE A 272 31.90 10.88 -3.27
N ASN A 273 32.16 9.64 -3.71
CA ASN A 273 32.88 8.65 -2.92
C ASN A 273 34.35 9.02 -2.70
N MET A 274 35.00 9.63 -3.69
CA MET A 274 36.39 10.09 -3.61
C MET A 274 36.56 11.38 -2.80
N THR A 275 35.71 12.37 -3.02
CA THR A 275 35.90 13.73 -2.47
C THR A 275 35.05 14.02 -1.23
N LYS A 276 34.00 13.23 -0.99
CA LYS A 276 32.94 13.51 -0.01
C LYS A 276 32.26 14.87 -0.21
N ASN A 277 32.38 15.48 -1.40
CA ASN A 277 31.79 16.76 -1.70
C ASN A 277 30.27 16.60 -1.97
N GLN A 278 29.46 17.28 -1.16
CA GLN A 278 28.00 17.24 -1.27
C GLN A 278 27.44 17.82 -2.57
N GLN A 279 28.22 18.59 -3.34
CA GLN A 279 27.79 19.11 -4.64
C GLN A 279 27.46 17.99 -5.65
N PHE A 280 28.07 16.81 -5.51
CA PHE A 280 27.81 15.65 -6.35
C PHE A 280 26.63 14.80 -5.85
N ASN A 281 26.05 15.12 -4.69
CA ASN A 281 24.89 14.43 -4.15
C ASN A 281 23.60 15.18 -4.52
N ASN A 282 22.93 14.70 -5.56
CA ASN A 282 21.63 15.22 -5.97
C ASN A 282 20.49 14.77 -5.04
N ASP A 283 20.70 13.74 -4.23
CA ASP A 283 19.69 13.19 -3.33
C ASP A 283 19.82 13.77 -1.92
N ARG A 284 18.83 14.60 -1.55
CA ARG A 284 18.78 15.26 -0.24
C ARG A 284 17.97 14.47 0.80
N ARG A 285 17.42 13.31 0.42
CA ARG A 285 16.58 12.51 1.32
C ARG A 285 17.42 11.94 2.48
N PRO A 286 16.85 11.85 3.69
CA PRO A 286 17.51 11.23 4.82
C PRO A 286 17.68 9.72 4.61
N PRO A 287 18.62 9.07 5.31
CA PRO A 287 18.76 7.62 5.26
C PRO A 287 17.49 6.93 5.79
N ARG A 288 17.13 5.79 5.18
CA ARG A 288 16.11 4.83 5.66
C ARG A 288 16.62 4.14 6.93
N CYS A 289 16.60 4.85 8.06
CA CYS A 289 17.23 4.37 9.28
C CYS A 289 16.27 3.53 10.14
N TYR A 290 16.74 2.37 10.59
CA TYR A 290 16.17 1.65 11.73
C TYR A 290 16.67 2.32 13.01
N ILE A 291 15.76 2.76 13.88
CA ILE A 291 16.13 3.29 15.19
C ILE A 291 16.10 2.13 16.17
N ASP A 292 17.28 1.63 16.52
CA ASP A 292 17.44 0.60 17.55
C ASP A 292 17.38 1.25 18.95
N SER A 293 16.22 1.81 19.30
CA SER A 293 15.99 2.40 20.61
C SER A 293 14.62 2.00 21.12
N VAL A 294 14.58 1.50 22.36
CA VAL A 294 13.34 1.18 23.08
C VAL A 294 12.62 2.45 23.53
N ILE A 295 13.35 3.56 23.68
CA ILE A 295 12.85 4.81 24.30
C ILE A 295 12.50 5.85 23.24
N ILE A 296 13.21 5.88 22.12
CA ILE A 296 13.12 6.94 21.12
C ILE A 296 12.72 6.32 19.79
N ASP A 297 11.64 6.82 19.18
CA ASP A 297 11.25 6.47 17.81
C ASP A 297 11.52 7.64 16.83
N ARG A 298 11.12 7.47 15.56
CA ARG A 298 11.31 8.52 14.54
C ARG A 298 10.55 9.81 14.87
N ASN A 299 9.38 9.71 15.50
CA ASN A 299 8.56 10.87 15.87
C ASN A 299 9.28 11.66 16.98
N HIS A 300 9.90 10.98 17.94
CA HIS A 300 10.72 11.61 18.95
C HIS A 300 11.96 12.29 18.35
N ILE A 301 12.64 11.64 17.39
CA ILE A 301 13.76 12.28 16.67
C ILE A 301 13.30 13.55 15.93
N ALA A 302 12.12 13.52 15.30
CA ALA A 302 11.54 14.68 14.64
C ALA A 302 11.32 15.85 15.61
N VAL A 303 10.75 15.57 16.78
CA VAL A 303 10.54 16.56 17.84
C VAL A 303 11.86 17.12 18.34
N PHE A 304 12.84 16.26 18.62
CA PHE A 304 14.15 16.70 19.09
C PHE A 304 14.90 17.51 18.04
N ALA A 305 14.80 17.16 16.76
CA ALA A 305 15.36 17.94 15.67
C ALA A 305 14.73 19.35 15.62
N ASN A 306 13.41 19.44 15.74
CA ASN A 306 12.71 20.73 15.80
C ASN A 306 13.16 21.58 16.99
N TRP A 307 13.36 20.97 18.17
CA TRP A 307 13.84 21.68 19.36
C TRP A 307 15.28 22.18 19.22
N ILE A 308 16.16 21.38 18.64
CA ILE A 308 17.59 21.72 18.50
C ILE A 308 17.80 22.79 17.44
N TYR A 309 17.11 22.70 16.30
CA TYR A 309 17.40 23.56 15.14
C TYR A 309 16.47 24.77 15.00
N ARG A 310 15.37 24.86 15.78
CA ARG A 310 14.47 26.04 15.91
C ARG A 310 14.21 26.79 14.59
N LYS A 311 13.87 26.11 13.50
CA LYS A 311 13.53 26.76 12.22
C LYS A 311 12.44 26.02 11.46
N ASP A 312 11.61 26.80 10.75
CA ASP A 312 10.51 26.35 9.91
C ASP A 312 10.91 25.20 8.97
N ASN A 313 10.00 24.24 8.85
CA ASN A 313 9.96 22.93 8.17
C ASN A 313 10.91 22.61 7.00
N SER A 314 11.58 23.57 6.35
CA SER A 314 12.45 23.35 5.18
C SER A 314 13.86 22.80 5.51
N ILE A 315 14.29 22.82 6.79
CA ILE A 315 15.60 22.29 7.24
C ILE A 315 15.45 20.90 7.90
N TYR A 316 14.24 20.35 7.92
CA TYR A 316 13.90 19.07 8.57
C TYR A 316 14.78 17.91 8.09
N GLN A 317 15.05 17.79 6.79
CA GLN A 317 15.90 16.70 6.26
C GLN A 317 17.37 16.81 6.69
N LYS A 318 17.93 18.02 6.70
CA LYS A 318 19.35 18.25 7.03
C LYS A 318 19.60 18.03 8.53
N SER A 319 18.63 18.39 9.36
CA SER A 319 18.66 18.19 10.80
C SER A 319 18.48 16.73 11.19
N LEU A 320 17.55 15.99 10.57
CA LEU A 320 17.39 14.55 10.79
C LEU A 320 18.67 13.79 10.43
N LEU A 321 19.29 14.10 9.27
CA LEU A 321 20.56 13.51 8.81
C LEU A 321 21.71 13.72 9.82
N GLN A 322 21.80 14.93 10.40
CA GLN A 322 22.81 15.23 11.41
C GLN A 322 22.53 14.54 12.75
N MET A 323 21.24 14.34 13.08
CA MET A 323 20.83 13.71 14.32
C MET A 323 21.01 12.20 14.28
N THR A 324 20.53 11.50 13.25
CA THR A 324 20.75 10.05 13.09
C THR A 324 22.24 9.72 13.05
N MET A 325 23.05 10.50 12.32
CA MET A 325 24.51 10.32 12.29
C MET A 325 25.18 10.53 13.66
N LYS A 326 24.68 11.46 14.48
CA LYS A 326 25.22 11.70 15.85
C LYS A 326 24.77 10.62 16.84
N PHE A 327 23.51 10.20 16.81
CA PHE A 327 23.00 9.14 17.68
C PHE A 327 23.64 7.79 17.36
N PHE A 328 23.82 7.43 16.08
CA PHE A 328 24.51 6.19 15.69
C PHE A 328 26.00 6.18 16.05
N LYS A 329 26.68 7.34 15.98
CA LYS A 329 28.07 7.46 16.45
C LYS A 329 28.18 7.32 17.98
N SER A 330 27.19 7.77 18.74
CA SER A 330 27.18 7.62 20.20
C SER A 330 26.76 6.23 20.68
N SER A 331 25.89 5.49 19.96
CA SER A 331 25.49 4.14 20.39
C SER A 331 26.61 3.12 20.26
N LYS A 332 27.54 3.30 19.31
CA LYS A 332 28.77 2.50 19.23
C LYS A 332 29.81 2.81 20.32
N ASN A 333 29.70 3.97 20.97
CA ASN A 333 30.60 4.42 22.03
C ASN A 333 29.80 4.67 23.31
N ASN A 334 29.33 3.63 24.01
CA ASN A 334 28.68 3.51 25.35
C ASN A 334 28.37 4.73 26.28
N TYR A 335 28.28 5.96 25.81
CA TYR A 335 28.04 7.17 26.59
C TYR A 335 27.32 8.22 25.73
N LEU A 336 26.03 8.44 26.01
CA LEU A 336 25.31 9.63 25.56
C LEU A 336 25.73 10.81 26.45
N THR A 337 26.80 11.51 26.11
CA THR A 337 27.11 12.82 26.71
C THR A 337 26.59 13.94 25.81
N PHE A 338 25.47 14.55 26.21
CA PHE A 338 24.98 15.82 25.67
C PHE A 338 25.77 17.00 26.28
N ASN A 339 26.83 17.47 25.63
CA ASN A 339 27.44 18.76 25.97
C ASN A 339 26.74 19.89 25.19
N ALA A 340 25.67 20.42 25.77
CA ALA A 340 25.03 21.65 25.32
C ALA A 340 25.87 22.86 25.77
N CYS A 341 26.96 23.16 25.08
CA CYS A 341 27.71 24.39 25.33
C CYS A 341 27.10 25.55 24.54
N SER A 342 26.32 26.39 25.21
CA SER A 342 25.72 27.60 24.67
C SER A 342 26.79 28.62 24.28
N LYS A 343 27.09 28.78 22.99
CA LYS A 343 27.73 30.01 22.51
C LYS A 343 26.65 31.07 22.30
N LYS A 344 26.42 31.90 23.33
CA LYS A 344 25.76 33.20 23.19
C LYS A 344 26.54 34.01 22.14
N LYS A 345 25.89 34.34 21.02
CA LYS A 345 26.34 35.40 20.12
C LYS A 345 26.34 36.72 20.91
N LYS A 346 27.51 37.35 21.06
CA LYS A 346 27.57 38.80 21.27
C LYS A 346 27.57 39.45 19.88
N TYR A 347 26.87 40.58 19.83
CA TYR A 347 26.40 41.34 18.66
C TYR A 347 27.44 41.56 17.56
#